data_AF-A0A1M5S7B2-F1
#
_entry.id   AF-A0A1M5S7B2-F1
#
_cell.length_a   1.000
_cell.length_b   1.000
_cell.length_c   1.000
_cell.angle_alpha   90.00
_cell.angle_beta   90.00
_cell.angle_gamma   90.00
#
_symmetry.space_group_name_H-M   'P 1'
#
loop_
_entity.id
_entity.type
_entity.pdbx_description
1 polymer ?
#
loop_
_entity_poly.entity_id
_entity_poly.type
_entity_poly.pdbx_seq_one_letter_code
_entity_poly.pdbx_strand_id
1 'polypeptide(L)'
;MLAIQPVILAGGTGSRLWPLSREIYPKQLLCLTGQHSLLQTTLKRVQALPGVLAPVIVVGEEHRFVTRSQAEEVGINGDYAILLEPIGRNTAPAISGAVEFVRSQGAAEDVVILVLPADHLIRDETAFAEAVEKAARRAASGVIVTFGIPPQRPETGYGYIERGTDDTVVSFKEKPTRSVAEQYLAAGNYYWNSGMFAFSIATFRQQLDVHAPDILVSMDKAVAGGARDGRFFRLNLAEMEQCRDDSIDYALMEKTDRAVVVTADLSWSDIGSWQALYDVLEKDEQGNVSQGDVLLEDTRNSLIRAEDVMVAAVGLEDTLVVETADAVLVAPLSRSQDVKKIVARLKKEQRPEFKTHQTVHRPWGSYSVLEVDQRYQIKRITVNPGEKLSLQMHHHRYEHWVVVKGTAKVVNGDAEILLYENQSVYIPAGNRHRLENPGVIPLELIEVQIGSYLGEDDIVRFDDIYGRHGS
;
A
#
# COMPACT_ATOMS: atom_id res chain seq x y z
N MET A 1 -17.46 -25.52 8.50
CA MET A 1 -16.25 -24.90 7.93
C MET A 1 -15.88 -23.76 8.85
N LEU A 2 -14.61 -23.62 9.25
CA LEU A 2 -14.19 -22.53 10.14
C LEU A 2 -14.35 -21.20 9.39
N ALA A 3 -14.99 -20.21 10.02
CA ALA A 3 -15.10 -18.88 9.44
C ALA A 3 -13.75 -18.16 9.60
N ILE A 4 -13.13 -17.81 8.46
CA ILE A 4 -11.86 -17.09 8.42
C ILE A 4 -12.12 -15.69 7.89
N GLN A 5 -11.77 -14.67 8.67
CA GLN A 5 -11.83 -13.27 8.29
C GLN A 5 -10.43 -12.79 7.88
N PRO A 6 -10.18 -12.55 6.58
CA PRO A 6 -8.93 -11.96 6.15
C PRO A 6 -8.84 -10.51 6.59
N VAL A 7 -7.69 -10.13 7.16
CA VAL A 7 -7.31 -8.76 7.50
C VAL A 7 -6.02 -8.44 6.76
N ILE A 8 -6.11 -7.55 5.77
CA ILE A 8 -4.98 -7.15 4.94
C ILE A 8 -4.39 -5.85 5.47
N LEU A 9 -3.15 -5.88 5.93
CA LEU A 9 -2.43 -4.69 6.39
C LEU A 9 -1.73 -4.03 5.21
N ALA A 10 -2.31 -2.95 4.69
CA ALA A 10 -1.79 -2.18 3.56
C ALA A 10 -1.07 -0.91 4.04
N GLY A 11 -0.15 -1.07 4.99
CA GLY A 11 0.66 0.02 5.55
C GLY A 11 2.09 0.07 5.00
N GLY A 12 2.81 1.14 5.35
CA GLY A 12 4.22 1.33 5.01
C GLY A 12 4.45 2.10 3.70
N THR A 13 5.46 2.97 3.67
CA THR A 13 5.74 3.81 2.50
C THR A 13 6.63 3.14 1.46
N GLY A 14 7.41 2.13 1.86
CA GLY A 14 8.30 1.42 0.94
C GLY A 14 9.54 2.22 0.50
N SER A 15 9.96 3.25 1.24
CA SER A 15 11.04 4.21 0.86
C SER A 15 12.34 3.64 0.27
N ARG A 16 12.66 2.37 0.51
CA ARG A 16 13.82 1.67 -0.08
C ARG A 16 13.63 1.31 -1.56
N LEU A 17 12.41 1.41 -2.08
CA LEU A 17 12.03 1.23 -3.48
C LEU A 17 11.77 2.56 -4.20
N TRP A 18 12.21 3.69 -3.62
CA TRP A 18 12.32 4.93 -4.39
C TRP A 18 13.25 4.68 -5.59
N PRO A 19 12.98 5.23 -6.79
CA PRO A 19 12.00 6.25 -7.11
C PRO A 19 10.63 5.69 -7.50
N LEU A 20 10.38 4.39 -7.41
CA LEU A 20 9.06 3.85 -7.75
C LEU A 20 8.06 4.05 -6.62
N SER A 21 8.48 3.85 -5.37
CA SER A 21 7.64 4.17 -4.20
C SER A 21 7.63 5.66 -3.91
N ARG A 22 6.45 6.18 -3.59
CA ARG A 22 6.22 7.55 -3.09
C ARG A 22 5.35 7.49 -1.83
N GLU A 23 5.32 8.55 -1.04
CA GLU A 23 4.48 8.62 0.17
C GLU A 23 2.99 8.37 -0.15
N ILE A 24 2.47 8.99 -1.22
CA ILE A 24 1.08 8.78 -1.65
C ILE A 24 0.88 7.57 -2.58
N TYR A 25 1.96 6.91 -2.98
CA TYR A 25 1.92 5.73 -3.84
C TYR A 25 2.93 4.68 -3.33
N PRO A 26 2.62 4.07 -2.17
CA PRO A 26 3.52 3.20 -1.46
C PRO A 26 3.67 1.82 -2.10
N LYS A 27 4.64 1.05 -1.59
CA LYS A 27 5.08 -0.25 -2.13
C LYS A 27 3.93 -1.23 -2.44
N GLN A 28 2.94 -1.37 -1.57
CA GLN A 28 1.82 -2.29 -1.75
C GLN A 28 1.00 -2.01 -3.01
N LEU A 29 1.03 -0.76 -3.51
CA LEU A 29 0.31 -0.35 -4.71
C LEU A 29 1.13 -0.57 -5.99
N LEU A 30 2.41 -0.96 -5.89
CA LEU A 30 3.32 -1.08 -7.03
C LEU A 30 3.23 -2.45 -7.72
N CYS A 31 3.28 -2.45 -9.05
CA CYS A 31 3.40 -3.64 -9.89
C CYS A 31 4.89 -4.04 -10.04
N LEU A 32 5.42 -4.80 -9.08
CA LEU A 32 6.85 -5.13 -9.02
C LEU A 32 7.22 -6.40 -9.79
N THR A 33 6.38 -7.44 -9.73
CA THR A 33 6.68 -8.79 -10.22
C THR A 33 5.78 -9.24 -11.37
N GLY A 34 4.95 -8.35 -11.90
CA GLY A 34 3.99 -8.67 -12.95
C GLY A 34 3.01 -7.53 -13.17
N GLN A 35 1.81 -7.86 -13.66
CA GLN A 35 0.79 -6.86 -14.02
C GLN A 35 -0.03 -6.34 -12.84
N HIS A 36 -0.07 -7.09 -11.73
CA HIS A 36 -0.83 -6.71 -10.53
C HIS A 36 0.09 -6.08 -9.49
N SER A 37 -0.47 -5.17 -8.68
CA SER A 37 0.21 -4.69 -7.48
C SER A 37 0.39 -5.79 -6.43
N LEU A 38 1.23 -5.55 -5.43
CA LEU A 38 1.37 -6.49 -4.30
C LEU A 38 0.04 -6.65 -3.52
N LEU A 39 -0.69 -5.55 -3.34
CA LEU A 39 -2.02 -5.56 -2.74
C LEU A 39 -2.98 -6.43 -3.57
N GLN A 40 -3.05 -6.20 -4.88
CA GLN A 40 -3.88 -6.98 -5.80
C GLN A 40 -3.52 -8.45 -5.78
N THR A 41 -2.22 -8.77 -5.78
CA THR A 41 -1.73 -10.15 -5.68
C THR A 41 -2.18 -10.80 -4.37
N THR A 42 -2.12 -10.08 -3.25
CA THR A 42 -2.57 -10.57 -1.94
C THR A 42 -4.08 -10.78 -1.89
N LEU A 43 -4.87 -9.85 -2.45
CA LEU A 43 -6.33 -9.96 -2.52
C LEU A 43 -6.77 -11.16 -3.35
N LYS A 44 -6.14 -11.39 -4.51
CA LYS A 44 -6.42 -12.56 -5.37
C LYS A 44 -6.09 -13.87 -4.65
N ARG A 45 -4.94 -13.92 -3.96
CA ARG A 45 -4.53 -15.09 -3.16
C ARG A 45 -5.55 -15.41 -2.07
N VAL A 46 -6.06 -14.39 -1.38
CA VAL A 46 -7.10 -14.55 -0.36
C VAL A 46 -8.42 -15.00 -0.97
N GLN A 47 -8.83 -14.45 -2.11
CA GLN A 47 -10.08 -14.83 -2.78
C GLN A 47 -10.08 -16.29 -3.23
N ALA A 48 -8.90 -16.86 -3.51
CA ALA A 48 -8.74 -18.27 -3.85
C ALA A 48 -8.89 -19.23 -2.65
N LEU A 49 -8.87 -18.72 -1.41
CA LEU A 49 -9.04 -19.55 -0.22
C LEU A 49 -10.52 -19.99 -0.06
N PRO A 50 -10.78 -21.28 0.24
CA PRO A 50 -12.14 -21.77 0.36
C PRO A 50 -12.82 -21.26 1.63
N GLY A 51 -14.02 -20.68 1.47
CA GLY A 51 -14.90 -20.34 2.60
C GLY A 51 -14.45 -19.17 3.47
N VAL A 52 -13.52 -18.33 2.98
CA VAL A 52 -13.14 -17.09 3.67
C VAL A 52 -14.24 -16.03 3.55
N LEU A 53 -14.34 -15.18 4.57
CA LEU A 53 -15.22 -14.01 4.58
C LEU A 53 -14.64 -12.90 3.68
N ALA A 54 -15.45 -11.90 3.37
CA ALA A 54 -15.00 -10.73 2.62
C ALA A 54 -13.87 -10.00 3.39
N PRO A 55 -12.77 -9.61 2.73
CA PRO A 55 -11.60 -9.09 3.42
C PRO A 55 -11.86 -7.73 4.08
N VAL A 56 -11.15 -7.48 5.19
CA VAL A 56 -10.99 -6.13 5.78
C VAL A 56 -9.60 -5.63 5.40
N ILE A 57 -9.52 -4.51 4.68
CA ILE A 57 -8.25 -3.90 4.27
C ILE A 57 -7.98 -2.71 5.19
N VAL A 58 -6.89 -2.75 5.94
CA VAL A 58 -6.46 -1.66 6.82
C VAL A 58 -5.45 -0.79 6.08
N VAL A 59 -5.72 0.50 5.95
CA VAL A 59 -4.87 1.42 5.18
C VAL A 59 -4.92 2.84 5.73
N GLY A 60 -3.85 3.60 5.51
CA GLY A 60 -3.82 5.03 5.78
C GLY A 60 -4.86 5.82 4.97
N GLU A 61 -5.35 6.91 5.56
CA GLU A 61 -6.39 7.74 4.96
C GLU A 61 -6.10 8.18 3.53
N GLU A 62 -4.86 8.58 3.29
CA GLU A 62 -4.39 9.13 2.04
C GLU A 62 -4.43 8.13 0.87
N HIS A 63 -4.45 6.82 1.15
CA HIS A 63 -4.49 5.77 0.12
C HIS A 63 -5.88 5.14 -0.06
N ARG A 64 -6.93 5.65 0.60
CA ARG A 64 -8.28 5.05 0.62
C ARG A 64 -8.83 4.72 -0.77
N PHE A 65 -8.71 5.67 -1.70
CA PHE A 65 -9.35 5.56 -3.02
C PHE A 65 -8.59 4.65 -3.97
N VAL A 66 -7.26 4.77 -4.00
CA VAL A 66 -6.43 3.89 -4.83
C VAL A 66 -6.51 2.45 -4.35
N THR A 67 -6.62 2.23 -3.04
CA THR A 67 -6.86 0.90 -2.45
C THR A 67 -8.20 0.31 -2.92
N ARG A 68 -9.27 1.11 -2.89
CA ARG A 68 -10.59 0.71 -3.40
C ARG A 68 -10.53 0.35 -4.88
N SER A 69 -9.96 1.23 -5.71
CA SER A 69 -9.83 1.01 -7.15
C SER A 69 -9.06 -0.27 -7.45
N GLN A 70 -7.90 -0.49 -6.81
CA GLN A 70 -7.12 -1.71 -7.02
C GLN A 70 -7.86 -2.98 -6.59
N ALA A 71 -8.66 -2.94 -5.52
CA ALA A 71 -9.48 -4.08 -5.09
C ALA A 71 -10.59 -4.39 -6.11
N GLU A 72 -11.27 -3.38 -6.62
CA GLU A 72 -12.34 -3.52 -7.62
C GLU A 72 -11.80 -4.01 -8.98
N GLU A 73 -10.62 -3.54 -9.40
CA GLU A 73 -9.93 -3.99 -10.62
C GLU A 73 -9.66 -5.49 -10.65
N VAL A 74 -9.42 -6.12 -9.49
CA VAL A 74 -9.24 -7.58 -9.39
C VAL A 74 -10.52 -8.33 -9.05
N GLY A 75 -11.68 -7.69 -9.18
CA GLY A 75 -12.99 -8.32 -9.05
C GLY A 75 -13.51 -8.44 -7.63
N ILE A 76 -12.89 -7.77 -6.65
CA ILE A 76 -13.42 -7.69 -5.28
C ILE A 76 -14.52 -6.63 -5.26
N ASN A 77 -15.72 -7.02 -5.71
CA ASN A 77 -16.89 -6.12 -5.82
C ASN A 77 -17.93 -6.33 -4.69
N GLY A 78 -17.78 -7.39 -3.89
CA GLY A 78 -18.70 -7.80 -2.80
C GLY A 78 -18.54 -7.01 -1.49
N ASP A 79 -18.93 -7.57 -0.34
CA ASP A 79 -19.04 -6.88 0.97
C ASP A 79 -17.73 -6.59 1.73
N TYR A 80 -16.62 -6.35 1.03
CA TYR A 80 -15.36 -5.99 1.70
C TYR A 80 -15.43 -4.60 2.36
N ALA A 81 -14.59 -4.41 3.38
CA ALA A 81 -14.46 -3.15 4.10
C ALA A 81 -13.03 -2.62 4.01
N ILE A 82 -12.90 -1.28 3.97
CA ILE A 82 -11.62 -0.59 4.06
C ILE A 82 -11.61 0.18 5.39
N LEU A 83 -10.80 -0.28 6.33
CA LEU A 83 -10.57 0.36 7.61
C LEU A 83 -9.50 1.45 7.45
N LEU A 84 -9.87 2.71 7.67
CA LEU A 84 -9.04 3.87 7.45
C LEU A 84 -8.39 4.33 8.74
N GLU A 85 -7.06 4.30 8.75
CA GLU A 85 -6.22 4.87 9.79
C GLU A 85 -6.01 6.37 9.50
N PRO A 86 -6.58 7.30 10.30
CA PRO A 86 -6.29 8.73 10.18
C PRO A 86 -4.86 9.07 10.61
N ILE A 87 -4.20 8.21 11.38
CA ILE A 87 -2.80 8.32 11.79
C ILE A 87 -2.18 6.91 11.87
N GLY A 88 -0.97 6.74 11.35
CA GLY A 88 -0.25 5.47 11.44
C GLY A 88 0.28 5.21 12.86
N ARG A 89 -0.04 4.04 13.43
CA ARG A 89 0.40 3.60 14.77
C ARG A 89 1.01 2.18 14.77
N ASN A 90 1.49 1.73 13.61
CA ASN A 90 2.12 0.41 13.39
C ASN A 90 1.13 -0.77 13.59
N THR A 91 1.61 -2.01 13.59
CA THR A 91 0.77 -3.19 13.34
C THR A 91 -0.12 -3.59 14.52
N ALA A 92 0.23 -3.32 15.79
CA ALA A 92 -0.63 -3.72 16.91
C ALA A 92 -1.96 -2.95 16.93
N PRO A 93 -1.98 -1.61 16.84
CA PRO A 93 -3.22 -0.85 16.73
C PRO A 93 -4.01 -1.15 15.45
N ALA A 94 -3.34 -1.33 14.31
CA ALA A 94 -3.99 -1.67 13.04
C ALA A 94 -4.76 -3.01 13.13
N ILE A 95 -4.10 -4.05 13.67
CA ILE A 95 -4.72 -5.36 13.87
C ILE A 95 -5.84 -5.26 14.93
N SER A 96 -5.60 -4.61 16.06
CA SER A 96 -6.62 -4.48 17.11
C SER A 96 -7.85 -3.71 16.63
N GLY A 97 -7.67 -2.65 15.84
CA GLY A 97 -8.77 -1.93 15.20
C GLY A 97 -9.57 -2.80 14.24
N ALA A 98 -8.89 -3.65 13.44
CA ALA A 98 -9.57 -4.58 12.55
C ALA A 98 -10.37 -5.65 13.32
N VAL A 99 -9.82 -6.19 14.41
CA VAL A 99 -10.49 -7.16 15.27
C VAL A 99 -11.74 -6.54 15.91
N GLU A 100 -11.62 -5.36 16.51
CA GLU A 100 -12.77 -4.69 17.13
C GLU A 100 -13.80 -4.24 16.09
N PHE A 101 -13.38 -3.82 14.90
CA PHE A 101 -14.28 -3.55 13.78
C PHE A 101 -15.09 -4.80 13.41
N VAL A 102 -14.42 -5.93 13.14
CA VAL A 102 -15.09 -7.20 12.78
C VAL A 102 -16.06 -7.63 13.89
N ARG A 103 -15.65 -7.52 15.15
CA ARG A 103 -16.51 -7.83 16.31
C ARG A 103 -17.73 -6.90 16.39
N SER A 104 -17.56 -5.61 16.16
CA SER A 104 -18.66 -4.62 16.12
C SER A 104 -19.68 -4.89 15.01
N GLN A 105 -19.30 -5.60 13.95
CA GLN A 105 -20.20 -6.03 12.88
C GLN A 105 -20.98 -7.31 13.24
N GLY A 106 -20.84 -7.83 14.46
CA GLY A 106 -21.57 -9.00 14.96
C GLY A 106 -20.89 -10.34 14.65
N ALA A 107 -19.61 -10.34 14.31
CA ALA A 107 -18.84 -11.58 14.16
C ALA A 107 -18.79 -12.34 15.49
N ALA A 108 -18.89 -13.68 15.41
CA ALA A 108 -18.75 -14.54 16.57
C ALA A 108 -17.30 -14.54 17.10
N GLU A 109 -17.14 -14.70 18.41
CA GLU A 109 -15.84 -14.63 19.10
C GLU A 109 -14.86 -15.75 18.68
N ASP A 110 -15.36 -16.82 18.05
CA ASP A 110 -14.59 -17.95 17.53
C ASP A 110 -14.16 -17.78 16.05
N VAL A 111 -14.57 -16.70 15.37
CA VAL A 111 -14.08 -16.37 14.03
C VAL A 111 -12.56 -16.22 14.06
N VAL A 112 -11.89 -16.90 13.12
CA VAL A 112 -10.43 -16.82 12.97
C VAL A 112 -10.09 -15.61 12.12
N ILE A 113 -9.33 -14.69 12.68
CA ILE A 113 -8.73 -13.58 11.96
C ILE A 113 -7.43 -14.07 11.32
N LEU A 114 -7.30 -13.90 10.00
CA LEU A 114 -6.06 -14.16 9.24
C LEU A 114 -5.44 -12.83 8.84
N VAL A 115 -4.36 -12.44 9.52
CA VAL A 115 -3.64 -11.20 9.28
C VAL A 115 -2.56 -11.43 8.21
N LEU A 116 -2.59 -10.61 7.16
CA LEU A 116 -1.68 -10.69 6.01
C LEU A 116 -1.12 -9.31 5.67
N PRO A 117 0.21 -9.14 5.58
CA PRO A 117 0.80 -7.96 4.98
C PRO A 117 0.45 -7.88 3.49
N ALA A 118 0.06 -6.69 3.01
CA ALA A 118 -0.30 -6.46 1.61
C ALA A 118 0.90 -6.45 0.65
N ASP A 119 2.11 -6.36 1.19
CA ASP A 119 3.33 -6.00 0.48
C ASP A 119 4.35 -7.15 0.44
N HIS A 120 3.90 -8.39 0.64
CA HIS A 120 4.71 -9.61 0.54
C HIS A 120 4.45 -10.37 -0.76
N LEU A 121 5.53 -10.92 -1.33
CA LEU A 121 5.44 -11.89 -2.41
C LEU A 121 5.35 -13.31 -1.82
N ILE A 122 4.38 -14.07 -2.31
CA ILE A 122 4.22 -15.50 -2.06
C ILE A 122 3.96 -16.14 -3.43
N ARG A 123 4.83 -17.07 -3.85
CA ARG A 123 4.70 -17.71 -5.16
C ARG A 123 3.99 -19.05 -5.09
N ASP A 124 4.19 -19.80 -4.00
CA ASP A 124 3.51 -21.07 -3.81
C ASP A 124 2.15 -20.85 -3.12
N GLU A 125 1.13 -20.60 -3.95
CA GLU A 125 -0.24 -20.38 -3.48
C GLU A 125 -0.87 -21.66 -2.89
N THR A 126 -0.42 -22.84 -3.32
CA THR A 126 -0.94 -24.12 -2.79
C THR A 126 -0.41 -24.34 -1.37
N ALA A 127 0.91 -24.21 -1.18
CA ALA A 127 1.51 -24.28 0.14
C ALA A 127 0.96 -23.20 1.09
N PHE A 128 0.65 -22.01 0.57
CA PHE A 128 -0.02 -20.96 1.34
C PHE A 128 -1.40 -21.39 1.82
N ALA A 129 -2.25 -21.94 0.94
CA ALA A 129 -3.59 -22.40 1.31
C ALA A 129 -3.54 -23.51 2.37
N GLU A 130 -2.64 -24.48 2.22
CA GLU A 130 -2.42 -25.55 3.20
C GLU A 130 -1.96 -24.99 4.56
N ALA A 131 -1.03 -24.04 4.55
CA ALA A 131 -0.55 -23.38 5.75
C ALA A 131 -1.66 -22.60 6.46
N VAL A 132 -2.49 -21.87 5.70
CA VAL A 132 -3.65 -21.13 6.24
C VAL A 132 -4.66 -22.08 6.86
N GLU A 133 -4.96 -23.21 6.21
CA GLU A 133 -5.88 -24.20 6.77
C GLU A 133 -5.35 -24.78 8.10
N LYS A 134 -4.07 -25.15 8.14
CA LYS A 134 -3.42 -25.63 9.38
C LYS A 134 -3.45 -24.55 10.46
N ALA A 135 -3.13 -23.31 10.11
CA ALA A 135 -3.14 -22.19 11.03
C ALA A 135 -4.54 -21.92 11.59
N ALA A 136 -5.57 -21.93 10.74
CA ALA A 136 -6.95 -21.70 11.18
C ALA A 136 -7.44 -22.77 12.15
N ARG A 137 -7.12 -24.05 11.90
CA ARG A 137 -7.47 -25.14 12.83
C ARG A 137 -6.81 -24.97 14.20
N ARG A 138 -5.55 -24.51 14.24
CA ARG A 138 -4.84 -24.25 15.51
C ARG A 138 -5.35 -22.99 16.19
N ALA A 139 -5.58 -21.90 15.45
CA ALA A 139 -6.16 -20.68 15.99
C ALA A 139 -7.51 -20.94 16.69
N ALA A 140 -8.33 -21.82 16.12
CA ALA A 140 -9.59 -22.25 16.70
C ALA A 140 -9.45 -23.02 18.03
N SER A 141 -8.26 -23.57 18.33
CA SER A 141 -7.98 -24.23 19.61
C SER A 141 -7.47 -23.28 20.71
N GLY A 142 -7.53 -21.96 20.49
CA GLY A 142 -7.24 -20.96 21.53
C GLY A 142 -5.77 -20.50 21.60
N VAL A 143 -5.01 -20.63 20.51
CA VAL A 143 -3.61 -20.18 20.41
C VAL A 143 -3.44 -19.11 19.34
N ILE A 144 -2.36 -18.34 19.42
CA ILE A 144 -1.94 -17.39 18.38
C ILE A 144 -0.96 -18.09 17.47
N VAL A 145 -1.27 -18.15 16.18
CA VAL A 145 -0.42 -18.75 15.16
C VAL A 145 0.39 -17.67 14.46
N THR A 146 1.70 -17.89 14.31
CA THR A 146 2.57 -17.16 13.38
C THR A 146 3.05 -18.11 12.27
N PHE A 147 3.44 -17.58 11.12
CA PHE A 147 3.93 -18.37 9.99
C PHE A 147 5.44 -18.20 9.87
N GLY A 148 6.16 -19.32 10.00
CA GLY A 148 7.62 -19.38 9.97
C GLY A 148 8.15 -19.82 8.60
N ILE A 149 8.98 -18.99 7.98
CA ILE A 149 9.64 -19.32 6.70
C ILE A 149 11.01 -19.94 6.98
N PRO A 150 11.37 -21.07 6.35
CA PRO A 150 12.71 -21.66 6.48
C PRO A 150 13.79 -20.65 6.05
N PRO A 151 14.78 -20.33 6.91
CA PRO A 151 15.80 -19.36 6.57
C PRO A 151 16.80 -19.98 5.60
N GLN A 152 17.02 -19.30 4.47
CA GLN A 152 18.02 -19.72 3.48
C GLN A 152 19.38 -19.03 3.69
N ARG A 153 19.41 -17.97 4.50
CA ARG A 153 20.59 -17.16 4.78
C ARG A 153 20.46 -16.47 6.15
N PRO A 154 21.56 -16.01 6.76
CA PRO A 154 21.52 -15.23 7.99
C PRO A 154 21.10 -13.78 7.70
N GLU A 155 19.81 -13.57 7.42
CA GLU A 155 19.21 -12.24 7.23
C GLU A 155 19.10 -11.49 8.57
N THR A 156 19.40 -10.21 8.57
CA THR A 156 19.36 -9.32 9.74
C THR A 156 18.16 -8.36 9.72
N GLY A 157 17.49 -8.25 8.56
CA GLY A 157 16.29 -7.44 8.39
C GLY A 157 15.00 -8.08 8.87
N TYR A 158 14.99 -9.38 9.17
CA TYR A 158 13.80 -10.14 9.57
C TYR A 158 13.80 -10.47 11.06
N GLY A 159 12.59 -10.67 11.61
CA GLY A 159 12.42 -11.35 12.89
C GLY A 159 12.66 -12.86 12.76
N TYR A 160 13.06 -13.48 13.86
CA TYR A 160 13.26 -14.92 13.98
C TYR A 160 12.37 -15.51 15.07
N ILE A 161 11.84 -16.69 14.79
CA ILE A 161 10.97 -17.49 15.65
C ILE A 161 11.74 -18.76 16.01
N GLU A 162 12.01 -18.95 17.30
CA GLU A 162 12.55 -20.20 17.81
C GLU A 162 11.42 -21.21 18.02
N ARG A 163 11.47 -22.31 17.26
CA ARG A 163 10.48 -23.39 17.36
C ARG A 163 10.89 -24.36 18.46
N GLY A 164 9.98 -24.55 19.42
CA GLY A 164 10.05 -25.57 20.47
C GLY A 164 9.33 -26.86 20.10
N THR A 165 9.11 -27.70 21.10
CA THR A 165 8.30 -28.92 20.98
C THR A 165 6.85 -28.58 20.64
N ASP A 166 6.18 -29.43 19.85
CA ASP A 166 4.78 -29.27 19.42
C ASP A 166 4.49 -27.92 18.73
N ASP A 167 5.50 -27.40 18.03
CA ASP A 167 5.44 -26.14 17.30
C ASP A 167 5.19 -24.91 18.19
N THR A 168 5.49 -24.99 19.49
CA THR A 168 5.43 -23.83 20.39
C THR A 168 6.50 -22.79 20.02
N VAL A 169 6.19 -21.50 20.23
CA VAL A 169 7.17 -20.44 20.08
C VAL A 169 7.92 -20.28 21.41
N VAL A 170 9.21 -20.64 21.42
CA VAL A 170 10.06 -20.52 22.62
C VAL A 170 10.54 -19.09 22.79
N SER A 171 10.95 -18.48 21.69
CA SER A 171 11.38 -17.10 21.68
C SER A 171 11.09 -16.45 20.33
N PHE A 172 10.84 -15.15 20.40
CA PHE A 172 10.67 -14.29 19.25
C PHE A 172 11.72 -13.19 19.33
N LYS A 173 12.47 -12.97 18.25
CA LYS A 173 13.63 -12.06 18.23
C LYS A 173 13.62 -11.23 16.96
N GLU A 174 13.38 -9.92 17.10
CA GLU A 174 13.35 -9.02 15.96
C GLU A 174 14.76 -8.54 15.56
N LYS A 175 15.10 -8.65 14.26
CA LYS A 175 16.28 -8.05 13.61
C LYS A 175 17.62 -8.30 14.34
N PRO A 176 18.06 -9.57 14.43
CA PRO A 176 19.31 -9.92 15.11
C PRO A 176 20.55 -9.34 14.40
N THR A 177 21.67 -9.29 15.12
CA THR A 177 22.97 -9.03 14.50
C THR A 177 23.36 -10.18 13.56
N ARG A 178 24.26 -9.91 12.61
CA ARG A 178 24.73 -10.92 11.64
C ARG A 178 25.25 -12.20 12.32
N SER A 179 26.06 -12.06 13.36
CA SER A 179 26.60 -13.20 14.10
C SER A 179 25.51 -14.04 14.78
N VAL A 180 24.45 -13.39 15.27
CA VAL A 180 23.31 -14.07 15.89
C VAL A 180 22.45 -14.77 14.84
N ALA A 181 22.20 -14.13 13.69
CA ALA A 181 21.50 -14.75 12.57
C ALA A 181 22.22 -16.01 12.05
N GLU A 182 23.56 -16.00 12.02
CA GLU A 182 24.38 -17.17 11.66
C GLU A 182 24.22 -18.32 12.66
N GLN A 183 24.14 -18.01 13.96
CA GLN A 183 23.86 -19.00 15.00
C GLN A 183 22.46 -19.59 14.86
N TYR A 184 21.45 -18.77 14.58
CA TYR A 184 20.07 -19.22 14.37
C TYR A 184 19.95 -20.16 13.17
N LEU A 185 20.60 -19.81 12.07
CA LEU A 185 20.65 -20.67 10.88
C LEU A 185 21.34 -22.02 11.19
N ALA A 186 22.45 -22.00 11.91
CA ALA A 186 23.19 -23.20 12.28
C ALA A 186 22.41 -24.11 13.26
N ALA A 187 21.58 -23.53 14.13
CA ALA A 187 20.77 -24.29 15.09
C ALA A 187 19.62 -25.06 14.42
N GLY A 188 19.12 -24.58 13.26
CA GLY A 188 18.12 -25.28 12.44
C GLY A 188 16.70 -25.32 13.00
N ASN A 189 16.48 -24.81 14.21
CA ASN A 189 15.16 -24.67 14.86
C ASN A 189 14.60 -23.25 14.81
N TYR A 190 15.27 -22.31 14.12
CA TYR A 190 14.80 -20.95 13.94
C TYR A 190 14.20 -20.73 12.55
N TYR A 191 13.14 -19.94 12.47
CA TYR A 191 12.41 -19.59 11.25
C TYR A 191 12.28 -18.08 11.12
N TRP A 192 12.24 -17.56 9.90
CA TRP A 192 11.92 -16.14 9.71
C TRP A 192 10.45 -15.87 10.03
N ASN A 193 10.18 -14.79 10.76
CA ASN A 193 8.83 -14.25 10.93
C ASN A 193 8.36 -13.66 9.61
N SER A 194 7.29 -14.21 9.06
CA SER A 194 6.66 -13.71 7.83
C SER A 194 5.74 -12.50 8.05
N GLY A 195 5.49 -12.08 9.29
CA GLY A 195 4.52 -11.03 9.62
C GLY A 195 3.05 -11.42 9.40
N MET A 196 2.78 -12.68 9.07
CA MET A 196 1.43 -13.23 9.00
C MET A 196 1.04 -13.87 10.34
N PHE A 197 -0.23 -13.72 10.72
CA PHE A 197 -0.76 -14.26 11.97
C PHE A 197 -2.15 -14.85 11.78
N ALA A 198 -2.52 -15.84 12.61
CA ALA A 198 -3.88 -16.33 12.70
C ALA A 198 -4.29 -16.58 14.16
N PHE A 199 -5.47 -16.09 14.56
CA PHE A 199 -5.99 -16.24 15.92
C PHE A 199 -7.51 -16.05 15.91
N SER A 200 -8.21 -16.61 16.90
CA SER A 200 -9.63 -16.24 17.11
C SER A 200 -9.75 -14.86 17.76
N ILE A 201 -10.88 -14.18 17.52
CA ILE A 201 -11.20 -12.89 18.16
C ILE A 201 -11.06 -12.99 19.69
N ALA A 202 -11.65 -14.03 20.30
CA ALA A 202 -11.58 -14.27 21.73
C ALA A 202 -10.14 -14.37 22.25
N THR A 203 -9.31 -15.18 21.57
CA THR A 203 -7.92 -15.42 21.99
C THR A 203 -7.10 -14.15 21.90
N PHE A 204 -7.23 -13.42 20.80
CA PHE A 204 -6.49 -12.18 20.60
C PHE A 204 -6.83 -11.13 21.65
N ARG A 205 -8.12 -10.89 21.90
CA ARG A 205 -8.56 -9.93 22.92
C ARG A 205 -8.09 -10.34 24.31
N GLN A 206 -8.20 -11.62 24.67
CA GLN A 206 -7.69 -12.13 25.95
C GLN A 206 -6.19 -11.86 26.10
N GLN A 207 -5.40 -12.08 25.06
CA GLN A 207 -3.96 -11.89 25.13
C GLN A 207 -3.57 -10.40 25.13
N LEU A 208 -4.27 -9.55 24.38
CA LEU A 208 -4.07 -8.10 24.41
C LEU A 208 -4.45 -7.49 25.75
N ASP A 209 -5.54 -7.93 26.39
CA ASP A 209 -5.95 -7.45 27.71
C ASP A 209 -4.86 -7.67 28.77
N VAL A 210 -4.05 -8.72 28.61
CA VAL A 210 -2.91 -9.00 29.51
C VAL A 210 -1.67 -8.20 29.13
N HIS A 211 -1.30 -8.16 27.84
CA HIS A 211 0.02 -7.68 27.41
C HIS A 211 0.04 -6.24 26.85
N ALA A 212 -1.10 -5.73 26.40
CA ALA A 212 -1.28 -4.39 25.84
C ALA A 212 -2.74 -3.88 26.01
N PRO A 213 -3.28 -3.82 27.26
CA PRO A 213 -4.66 -3.40 27.50
C PRO A 213 -4.93 -1.97 27.04
N ASP A 214 -3.92 -1.11 27.05
CA ASP A 214 -3.98 0.25 26.53
C ASP A 214 -4.34 0.28 25.03
N ILE A 215 -3.70 -0.57 24.22
CA ILE A 215 -4.00 -0.69 22.79
C ILE A 215 -5.42 -1.20 22.59
N LEU A 216 -5.82 -2.26 23.32
CA LEU A 216 -7.15 -2.85 23.20
C LEU A 216 -8.25 -1.82 23.52
N VAL A 217 -8.12 -1.11 24.64
CA VAL A 217 -9.10 -0.10 25.08
C VAL A 217 -9.16 1.07 24.09
N SER A 218 -8.02 1.58 23.63
CA SER A 218 -8.00 2.68 22.66
C SER A 218 -8.64 2.26 21.33
N MET A 219 -8.37 1.05 20.85
CA MET A 219 -8.91 0.60 19.56
C MET A 219 -10.40 0.22 19.63
N ASP A 220 -10.89 -0.32 20.75
CA ASP A 220 -12.33 -0.53 21.00
C ASP A 220 -13.08 0.82 20.94
N LYS A 221 -12.56 1.85 21.62
CA LYS A 221 -13.11 3.21 21.55
C LYS A 221 -12.99 3.83 20.16
N ALA A 222 -11.86 3.64 19.47
CA ALA A 222 -11.64 4.17 18.14
C ALA A 222 -12.63 3.60 17.11
N VAL A 223 -13.00 2.33 17.27
CA VAL A 223 -14.07 1.70 16.49
C VAL A 223 -15.45 2.20 16.93
N ALA A 224 -15.74 2.23 18.24
CA ALA A 224 -17.04 2.68 18.74
C ALA A 224 -17.37 4.14 18.36
N GLY A 225 -16.36 5.01 18.33
CA GLY A 225 -16.45 6.40 17.89
C GLY A 225 -16.13 6.63 16.41
N GLY A 226 -15.97 5.56 15.63
CA GLY A 226 -15.67 5.60 14.20
C GLY A 226 -16.91 5.90 13.35
N ALA A 227 -16.70 6.15 12.06
CA ALA A 227 -17.76 6.48 11.12
C ALA A 227 -17.68 5.65 9.84
N ARG A 228 -18.82 5.18 9.35
CA ARG A 228 -18.93 4.43 8.09
C ARG A 228 -19.35 5.35 6.94
N ASP A 229 -18.66 5.24 5.82
CA ASP A 229 -18.98 5.86 4.53
C ASP A 229 -18.86 4.81 3.42
N GLY A 230 -19.99 4.21 3.04
CA GLY A 230 -20.02 3.09 2.10
C GLY A 230 -19.13 1.92 2.56
N ARG A 231 -18.05 1.67 1.81
CA ARG A 231 -17.06 0.62 2.13
C ARG A 231 -16.00 1.08 3.12
N PHE A 232 -15.86 2.39 3.32
CA PHE A 232 -14.88 2.96 4.22
C PHE A 232 -15.41 2.96 5.65
N PHE A 233 -14.55 2.59 6.59
CA PHE A 233 -14.77 2.80 8.01
C PHE A 233 -13.60 3.61 8.55
N ARG A 234 -13.87 4.84 8.98
CA ARG A 234 -12.88 5.75 9.55
C ARG A 234 -12.80 5.55 11.05
N LEU A 235 -11.64 5.14 11.53
CA LEU A 235 -11.34 5.08 12.96
C LEU A 235 -11.36 6.49 13.56
N ASN A 236 -11.77 6.61 14.81
CA ASN A 236 -11.77 7.89 15.51
C ASN A 236 -10.32 8.38 15.74
N LEU A 237 -10.00 9.56 15.22
CA LEU A 237 -8.66 10.15 15.32
C LEU A 237 -8.25 10.40 16.78
N ALA A 238 -9.11 11.01 17.59
CA ALA A 238 -8.76 11.38 18.96
C ALA A 238 -8.45 10.15 19.82
N GLU A 239 -9.16 9.05 19.63
CA GLU A 239 -8.89 7.79 20.35
C GLU A 239 -7.60 7.12 19.83
N MET A 240 -7.32 7.16 18.53
CA MET A 240 -6.08 6.65 17.95
C MET A 240 -4.84 7.47 18.36
N GLU A 241 -4.99 8.77 18.58
CA GLU A 241 -3.91 9.62 19.09
C GLU A 241 -3.47 9.20 20.49
N GLN A 242 -4.39 8.67 21.31
CA GLN A 242 -4.08 8.12 22.64
C GLN A 242 -3.47 6.72 22.58
N CYS A 243 -3.64 6.00 21.46
CA CYS A 243 -3.07 4.67 21.28
C CYS A 243 -1.56 4.78 21.03
N ARG A 244 -0.76 3.96 21.71
CA ARG A 244 0.70 3.94 21.50
C ARG A 244 1.05 3.38 20.12
N ASP A 245 2.13 3.90 19.53
CA ASP A 245 2.70 3.41 18.28
C ASP A 245 3.59 2.18 18.56
N ASP A 246 3.10 0.99 18.21
CA ASP A 246 3.75 -0.28 18.58
C ASP A 246 3.44 -1.40 17.56
N SER A 247 4.40 -2.29 17.35
CA SER A 247 4.18 -3.46 16.48
C SER A 247 3.53 -4.60 17.25
N ILE A 248 2.80 -5.47 16.58
CA ILE A 248 2.23 -6.68 17.21
C ILE A 248 3.30 -7.62 17.74
N ASP A 249 4.47 -7.63 17.09
CA ASP A 249 5.62 -8.42 17.48
C ASP A 249 6.07 -8.05 18.90
N TYR A 250 6.26 -6.76 19.18
CA TYR A 250 6.63 -6.25 20.52
C TYR A 250 5.47 -6.16 21.51
N ALA A 251 4.28 -5.76 21.04
CA ALA A 251 3.13 -5.57 21.91
C ALA A 251 2.65 -6.90 22.49
N LEU A 252 2.74 -7.98 21.72
CA LEU A 252 2.15 -9.29 22.03
C LEU A 252 3.11 -10.47 21.82
N MET A 253 3.68 -10.65 20.63
CA MET A 253 4.33 -11.92 20.26
C MET A 253 5.58 -12.25 21.08
N GLU A 254 6.36 -11.26 21.47
CA GLU A 254 7.52 -11.46 22.36
C GLU A 254 7.14 -11.81 23.81
N LYS A 255 5.87 -11.64 24.20
CA LYS A 255 5.42 -11.72 25.59
C LYS A 255 4.44 -12.86 25.87
N THR A 256 3.69 -13.31 24.86
CA THR A 256 2.68 -14.35 25.00
C THR A 256 3.30 -15.74 25.15
N ASP A 257 2.71 -16.56 26.02
CA ASP A 257 3.01 -17.99 26.17
C ASP A 257 2.08 -18.89 25.33
N ARG A 258 1.17 -18.28 24.54
CA ARG A 258 0.17 -18.97 23.71
C ARG A 258 0.47 -18.91 22.22
N ALA A 259 1.72 -18.61 21.85
CA ALA A 259 2.13 -18.55 20.46
C ALA A 259 2.63 -19.91 19.95
N VAL A 260 2.25 -20.21 18.72
CA VAL A 260 2.68 -21.41 18.00
C VAL A 260 3.05 -21.06 16.55
N VAL A 261 3.98 -21.81 15.96
CA VAL A 261 4.43 -21.57 14.59
C VAL A 261 3.85 -22.61 13.62
N VAL A 262 3.39 -22.15 12.45
CA VAL A 262 3.17 -23.01 11.29
C VAL A 262 4.31 -22.76 10.31
N THR A 263 5.16 -23.77 10.14
CA THR A 263 6.29 -23.69 9.20
C THR A 263 5.82 -23.99 7.79
N ALA A 264 6.13 -23.12 6.84
CA ALA A 264 5.78 -23.33 5.43
C ALA A 264 6.85 -22.72 4.52
N ASP A 265 7.28 -23.48 3.51
CA ASP A 265 8.05 -22.92 2.40
C ASP A 265 7.07 -22.37 1.36
N LEU A 266 7.00 -21.04 1.29
CA LEU A 266 6.03 -20.31 0.49
C LEU A 266 6.67 -19.65 -0.74
N SER A 267 7.98 -19.88 -0.96
CA SER A 267 8.79 -19.04 -1.85
C SER A 267 8.55 -17.55 -1.56
N TRP A 268 8.61 -17.22 -0.26
CA TRP A 268 8.22 -15.92 0.29
C TRP A 268 9.34 -14.89 0.19
N SER A 269 8.97 -13.63 -0.03
CA SER A 269 9.87 -12.48 0.09
C SER A 269 9.10 -11.25 0.56
N ASP A 270 9.71 -10.47 1.46
CA ASP A 270 9.16 -9.20 1.92
C ASP A 270 9.37 -8.06 0.91
N ILE A 271 10.11 -8.26 -0.18
CA ILE A 271 10.53 -7.21 -1.14
C ILE A 271 10.91 -5.90 -0.42
N GLY A 272 11.79 -5.99 0.58
CA GLY A 272 12.19 -4.84 1.39
C GLY A 272 13.18 -3.88 0.72
N SER A 273 13.71 -4.21 -0.46
CA SER A 273 14.70 -3.42 -1.21
C SER A 273 14.80 -3.86 -2.67
N TRP A 274 15.50 -3.06 -3.50
CA TRP A 274 15.77 -3.42 -4.90
C TRP A 274 16.60 -4.71 -5.05
N GLN A 275 17.52 -5.01 -4.12
CA GLN A 275 18.23 -6.29 -4.12
C GLN A 275 17.25 -7.45 -3.92
N ALA A 276 16.35 -7.34 -2.93
CA ALA A 276 15.34 -8.38 -2.68
C ALA A 276 14.40 -8.57 -3.87
N LEU A 277 14.11 -7.50 -4.63
CA LEU A 277 13.36 -7.59 -5.88
C LEU A 277 14.17 -8.28 -6.98
N TYR A 278 15.43 -7.90 -7.19
CA TYR A 278 16.33 -8.57 -8.14
C TYR A 278 16.45 -10.07 -7.85
N ASP A 279 16.57 -10.47 -6.58
CA ASP A 279 16.73 -11.87 -6.19
C ASP A 279 15.54 -12.73 -6.63
N VAL A 280 14.32 -12.19 -6.58
CA VAL A 280 13.09 -12.93 -6.95
C VAL A 280 12.75 -12.83 -8.43
N LEU A 281 13.19 -11.80 -9.15
CA LEU A 281 12.88 -11.65 -10.57
C LEU A 281 13.69 -12.61 -11.45
N GLU A 282 13.09 -12.98 -12.57
CA GLU A 282 13.73 -13.79 -13.61
C GLU A 282 14.85 -12.99 -14.25
N LYS A 283 15.97 -13.67 -14.52
CA LYS A 283 17.21 -13.08 -15.03
C LYS A 283 17.50 -13.63 -16.42
N ASP A 284 18.07 -12.81 -17.29
CA ASP A 284 18.60 -13.27 -18.58
C ASP A 284 19.90 -14.09 -18.42
N GLU A 285 20.48 -14.54 -19.53
CA GLU A 285 21.72 -15.31 -19.56
C GLU A 285 22.94 -14.57 -18.97
N GLN A 286 22.88 -13.25 -18.89
CA GLN A 286 23.93 -12.39 -18.33
C GLN A 286 23.64 -11.96 -16.88
N GLY A 287 22.56 -12.48 -16.29
CA GLY A 287 22.15 -12.18 -14.93
C GLY A 287 21.34 -10.88 -14.81
N ASN A 288 20.93 -10.23 -15.90
CA ASN A 288 20.19 -8.97 -15.81
C ASN A 288 18.70 -9.19 -15.60
N VAL A 289 18.09 -8.23 -14.92
CA VAL A 289 16.65 -8.04 -14.82
C VAL A 289 16.30 -6.75 -15.57
N SER A 290 15.52 -6.87 -16.64
CA SER A 290 15.08 -5.74 -17.46
C SER A 290 13.57 -5.59 -17.43
N GLN A 291 13.06 -4.40 -17.15
CA GLN A 291 11.63 -4.09 -17.13
C GLN A 291 11.35 -2.76 -17.84
N GLY A 292 10.37 -2.75 -18.74
CA GLY A 292 10.05 -1.58 -19.57
C GLY A 292 10.86 -1.51 -20.86
N ASP A 293 11.00 -0.31 -21.42
CA ASP A 293 11.77 -0.06 -22.65
C ASP A 293 13.27 0.05 -22.30
N VAL A 294 13.97 -1.08 -22.35
CA VAL A 294 15.38 -1.22 -21.92
C VAL A 294 16.22 -1.83 -23.03
N LEU A 295 17.36 -1.20 -23.33
CA LEU A 295 18.37 -1.71 -24.28
C LEU A 295 19.69 -1.95 -23.55
N LEU A 296 20.20 -3.19 -23.61
CA LEU A 296 21.44 -3.59 -22.94
C LEU A 296 22.53 -3.94 -23.95
N GLU A 297 23.72 -3.42 -23.74
CA GLU A 297 24.96 -3.83 -24.42
C GLU A 297 26.02 -4.11 -23.34
N ASP A 298 26.69 -5.26 -23.40
CA ASP A 298 27.75 -5.65 -22.44
C ASP A 298 27.40 -5.39 -20.96
N THR A 299 26.16 -5.69 -20.55
CA THR A 299 25.67 -5.44 -19.18
C THR A 299 25.43 -6.76 -18.44
N ARG A 300 25.82 -6.85 -17.15
CA ARG A 300 25.74 -8.09 -16.36
C ARG A 300 25.20 -7.86 -14.95
N ASN A 301 24.52 -8.84 -14.38
CA ASN A 301 24.04 -8.87 -12.99
C ASN A 301 23.32 -7.59 -12.53
N SER A 302 22.64 -6.89 -13.44
CA SER A 302 22.09 -5.55 -13.20
C SER A 302 20.56 -5.58 -13.18
N LEU A 303 19.94 -4.71 -12.37
CA LEU A 303 18.50 -4.45 -12.42
C LEU A 303 18.28 -3.11 -13.11
N ILE A 304 17.62 -3.13 -14.27
CA ILE A 304 17.32 -1.95 -15.07
C ILE A 304 15.82 -1.87 -15.32
N ARG A 305 15.20 -0.80 -14.83
CA ARG A 305 13.76 -0.58 -14.91
C ARG A 305 13.47 0.80 -15.49
N ALA A 306 12.76 0.82 -16.60
CA ALA A 306 12.25 2.00 -17.28
C ALA A 306 10.73 2.07 -17.13
N GLU A 307 10.19 3.19 -16.64
CA GLU A 307 8.75 3.37 -16.46
C GLU A 307 8.16 4.35 -17.47
N ASP A 308 8.89 5.40 -17.84
CA ASP A 308 8.37 6.48 -18.69
C ASP A 308 9.22 6.68 -19.95
N VAL A 309 10.55 6.73 -19.81
CA VAL A 309 11.47 6.88 -20.95
C VAL A 309 12.42 5.70 -21.12
N MET A 310 12.83 5.45 -22.36
CA MET A 310 13.74 4.36 -22.70
C MET A 310 15.09 4.49 -22.00
N VAL A 311 15.60 3.38 -21.45
CA VAL A 311 16.91 3.31 -20.79
C VAL A 311 17.87 2.42 -21.60
N ALA A 312 18.99 3.00 -22.04
CA ALA A 312 20.08 2.25 -22.65
C ALA A 312 21.27 2.12 -21.67
N ALA A 313 21.76 0.90 -21.47
CA ALA A 313 22.89 0.60 -20.60
C ALA A 313 24.01 -0.12 -21.37
N VAL A 314 25.23 0.39 -21.23
CA VAL A 314 26.42 -0.13 -21.92
C VAL A 314 27.53 -0.37 -20.91
N GLY A 315 28.02 -1.60 -20.81
CA GLY A 315 29.18 -1.93 -19.96
C GLY A 315 28.93 -1.88 -18.46
N LEU A 316 27.68 -1.99 -17.99
CA LEU A 316 27.34 -1.94 -16.57
C LEU A 316 27.39 -3.32 -15.92
N GLU A 317 27.91 -3.40 -14.69
CA GLU A 317 27.91 -4.62 -13.89
C GLU A 317 27.38 -4.34 -12.48
N ASP A 318 26.63 -5.28 -11.89
CA ASP A 318 26.08 -5.20 -10.53
C ASP A 318 25.36 -3.87 -10.23
N THR A 319 24.69 -3.30 -11.23
CA THR A 319 24.14 -1.94 -11.19
C THR A 319 22.62 -1.96 -11.12
N LEU A 320 22.08 -1.09 -10.27
CA LEU A 320 20.67 -0.74 -10.19
C LEU A 320 20.43 0.56 -10.96
N VAL A 321 19.55 0.52 -11.95
CA VAL A 321 19.01 1.69 -12.65
C VAL A 321 17.49 1.64 -12.59
N VAL A 322 16.87 2.66 -12.03
CA VAL A 322 15.41 2.79 -12.01
C VAL A 322 15.03 4.19 -12.45
N GLU A 323 14.32 4.28 -13.55
CA GLU A 323 13.82 5.50 -14.16
C GLU A 323 12.31 5.61 -13.92
N THR A 324 11.88 6.79 -13.48
CA THR A 324 10.49 7.26 -13.47
C THR A 324 10.44 8.63 -14.12
N ALA A 325 9.25 9.04 -14.57
CA ALA A 325 9.02 10.28 -15.30
C ALA A 325 9.62 11.57 -14.67
N ASP A 326 9.85 11.57 -13.36
CA ASP A 326 10.38 12.68 -12.57
C ASP A 326 11.72 12.40 -11.88
N ALA A 327 12.25 11.17 -11.90
CA ALA A 327 13.46 10.81 -11.17
C ALA A 327 14.18 9.57 -11.71
N VAL A 328 15.51 9.58 -11.64
CA VAL A 328 16.34 8.42 -11.94
C VAL A 328 17.20 8.06 -10.73
N LEU A 329 17.16 6.79 -10.32
CA LEU A 329 18.06 6.21 -9.34
C LEU A 329 19.12 5.36 -10.05
N VAL A 330 20.38 5.65 -9.77
CA VAL A 330 21.51 4.81 -10.17
C VAL A 330 22.35 4.48 -8.94
N ALA A 331 22.63 3.20 -8.70
CA ALA A 331 23.47 2.76 -7.58
C ALA A 331 24.04 1.36 -7.84
N PRO A 332 25.11 0.94 -7.15
CA PRO A 332 25.42 -0.48 -7.02
C PRO A 332 24.25 -1.23 -6.37
N LEU A 333 23.89 -2.40 -6.90
CA LEU A 333 22.76 -3.20 -6.42
C LEU A 333 22.91 -3.58 -4.93
N SER A 334 24.15 -3.85 -4.51
CA SER A 334 24.55 -4.15 -3.13
C SER A 334 24.26 -3.01 -2.13
N ARG A 335 24.05 -1.78 -2.61
CA ARG A 335 23.73 -0.60 -1.80
C ARG A 335 22.25 -0.21 -1.85
N SER A 336 21.37 -1.08 -2.35
CA SER A 336 19.92 -0.83 -2.40
C SER A 336 19.29 -0.40 -1.07
N GLN A 337 19.82 -0.85 0.08
CA GLN A 337 19.34 -0.43 1.40
C GLN A 337 19.61 1.07 1.70
N ASP A 338 20.60 1.68 1.04
CA ASP A 338 20.96 3.09 1.22
C ASP A 338 19.99 4.06 0.56
N VAL A 339 19.09 3.59 -0.32
CA VAL A 339 18.09 4.43 -1.02
C VAL A 339 17.23 5.23 -0.03
N LYS A 340 16.92 4.67 1.15
CA LYS A 340 16.21 5.39 2.22
C LYS A 340 16.91 6.69 2.67
N LYS A 341 18.24 6.78 2.53
CA LYS A 341 19.01 7.98 2.86
C LYS A 341 18.73 9.12 1.87
N ILE A 342 18.51 8.79 0.59
CA ILE A 342 18.08 9.76 -0.42
C ILE A 342 16.69 10.28 -0.06
N VAL A 343 15.74 9.40 0.24
CA VAL A 343 14.38 9.79 0.66
C VAL A 343 14.41 10.71 1.88
N ALA A 344 15.22 10.39 2.91
CA ALA A 344 15.37 11.25 4.08
C ALA A 344 15.93 12.65 3.72
N ARG A 345 16.85 12.71 2.77
CA ARG A 345 17.40 13.98 2.27
C ARG A 345 16.36 14.78 1.48
N LEU A 346 15.61 14.15 0.58
CA LEU A 346 14.52 14.79 -0.17
C LEU A 346 13.49 15.41 0.79
N LYS A 347 13.11 14.69 1.86
CA LYS A 347 12.23 15.21 2.92
C LYS A 347 12.79 16.44 3.59
N LYS A 348 14.07 16.42 3.99
CA LYS A 348 14.75 17.55 4.63
C LYS A 348 14.82 18.77 3.71
N GLU A 349 15.05 18.54 2.42
CA GLU A 349 15.12 19.57 1.39
C GLU A 349 13.74 19.99 0.85
N GLN A 350 12.65 19.44 1.40
CA GLN A 350 11.26 19.69 0.99
C GLN A 350 11.02 19.49 -0.51
N ARG A 351 11.72 18.51 -1.08
CA ARG A 351 11.63 18.13 -2.48
C ARG A 351 10.41 17.23 -2.73
N PRO A 352 9.59 17.45 -3.77
CA PRO A 352 8.33 16.71 -3.97
C PRO A 352 8.52 15.23 -4.35
N GLU A 353 9.68 14.84 -4.87
CA GLU A 353 9.95 13.51 -5.45
C GLU A 353 9.96 12.38 -4.40
N PHE A 354 9.90 12.65 -3.09
CA PHE A 354 9.62 11.58 -2.12
C PHE A 354 8.11 11.36 -1.93
N LYS A 355 7.31 12.39 -2.18
CA LYS A 355 5.90 12.46 -1.75
C LYS A 355 4.97 11.98 -2.84
N THR A 356 5.11 12.52 -4.06
CA THR A 356 4.18 12.29 -5.17
C THR A 356 4.91 11.94 -6.45
N HIS A 357 4.25 11.18 -7.33
CA HIS A 357 4.67 11.00 -8.71
C HIS A 357 4.22 12.18 -9.57
N GLN A 358 4.75 12.27 -10.80
CA GLN A 358 4.23 13.20 -11.81
C GLN A 358 2.73 12.97 -12.07
N THR A 359 2.30 11.71 -12.06
CA THR A 359 0.89 11.31 -12.16
C THR A 359 0.34 10.95 -10.79
N VAL A 360 -0.81 11.51 -10.46
CA VAL A 360 -1.47 11.38 -9.17
C VAL A 360 -2.89 10.86 -9.35
N HIS A 361 -3.21 9.77 -8.65
CA HIS A 361 -4.53 9.14 -8.72
C HIS A 361 -5.52 9.78 -7.73
N ARG A 362 -6.77 9.87 -8.16
CA ARG A 362 -7.90 10.49 -7.46
C ARG A 362 -9.15 9.61 -7.64
N PRO A 363 -10.20 9.81 -6.82
CA PRO A 363 -11.45 9.04 -6.93
C PRO A 363 -12.06 9.07 -8.32
N TRP A 364 -11.98 10.23 -8.96
CA TRP A 364 -12.59 10.50 -10.26
C TRP A 364 -11.68 10.11 -11.43
N GLY A 365 -10.45 9.66 -11.20
CA GLY A 365 -9.46 9.37 -12.24
C GLY A 365 -8.04 9.77 -11.82
N SER A 366 -7.36 10.62 -12.59
CA SER A 366 -5.99 11.04 -12.30
C SER A 366 -5.65 12.39 -12.92
N TYR A 367 -4.54 12.99 -12.47
CA TYR A 367 -3.88 14.07 -13.20
C TYR A 367 -2.37 13.83 -13.28
N SER A 368 -1.76 14.23 -14.39
CA SER A 368 -0.31 14.29 -14.58
C SER A 368 0.10 15.75 -14.71
N VAL A 369 1.12 16.18 -13.96
CA VAL A 369 1.72 17.50 -14.14
C VAL A 369 2.74 17.42 -15.26
N LEU A 370 2.43 18.00 -16.42
CA LEU A 370 3.30 17.93 -17.60
C LEU A 370 4.41 18.98 -17.55
N GLU A 371 4.09 20.18 -17.07
CA GLU A 371 5.04 21.29 -17.00
C GLU A 371 4.64 22.27 -15.89
N VAL A 372 5.63 22.86 -15.23
CA VAL A 372 5.44 23.91 -14.21
C VAL A 372 6.48 24.99 -14.43
N ASP A 373 6.01 26.24 -14.48
CA ASP A 373 6.85 27.44 -14.48
C ASP A 373 6.25 28.47 -13.51
N GLN A 374 6.93 29.60 -13.31
CA GLN A 374 6.53 30.69 -12.42
C GLN A 374 5.14 31.27 -12.73
N ARG A 375 4.66 31.13 -13.97
CA ARG A 375 3.45 31.80 -14.46
C ARG A 375 2.40 30.85 -15.02
N TYR A 376 2.74 29.58 -15.21
CA TYR A 376 1.80 28.60 -15.72
C TYR A 376 2.09 27.18 -15.21
N GLN A 377 1.06 26.35 -15.24
CA GLN A 377 1.16 24.92 -14.98
C GLN A 377 0.29 24.19 -15.99
N ILE A 378 0.83 23.14 -16.61
CA ILE A 378 0.11 22.30 -17.55
C ILE A 378 -0.15 20.95 -16.89
N LYS A 379 -1.42 20.51 -16.92
CA LYS A 379 -1.84 19.20 -16.45
C LYS A 379 -2.54 18.43 -17.56
N ARG A 380 -2.31 17.13 -17.61
CA ARG A 380 -3.23 16.19 -18.24
C ARG A 380 -4.17 15.66 -17.16
N ILE A 381 -5.46 15.80 -17.33
CA ILE A 381 -6.48 15.29 -16.41
C ILE A 381 -7.22 14.16 -17.12
N THR A 382 -7.35 13.02 -16.46
CA THR A 382 -8.15 11.89 -16.92
C THR A 382 -9.30 11.68 -15.95
N VAL A 383 -10.54 11.72 -16.44
CA VAL A 383 -11.74 11.49 -15.64
C VAL A 383 -12.40 10.18 -16.08
N ASN A 384 -12.60 9.27 -15.14
CA ASN A 384 -13.26 7.99 -15.40
C ASN A 384 -14.73 8.18 -15.82
N PRO A 385 -15.30 7.24 -16.59
CA PRO A 385 -16.71 7.28 -16.98
C PRO A 385 -17.65 7.51 -15.79
N GLY A 386 -18.57 8.48 -15.90
CA GLY A 386 -19.56 8.80 -14.87
C GLY A 386 -19.02 9.56 -13.65
N GLU A 387 -17.71 9.77 -13.56
CA GLU A 387 -17.08 10.50 -12.45
C GLU A 387 -16.99 12.00 -12.72
N LYS A 388 -16.77 12.79 -11.65
CA LYS A 388 -16.65 14.24 -11.73
C LYS A 388 -15.73 14.81 -10.67
N LEU A 389 -15.14 15.97 -10.94
CA LEU A 389 -14.39 16.72 -9.94
C LEU A 389 -15.35 17.43 -8.98
N SER A 390 -14.84 17.88 -7.84
CA SER A 390 -15.60 18.73 -6.91
C SER A 390 -15.93 20.07 -7.57
N LEU A 391 -17.02 20.71 -7.15
CA LEU A 391 -17.27 22.10 -7.55
C LEU A 391 -16.25 22.97 -6.82
N GLN A 392 -15.45 23.70 -7.58
CA GLN A 392 -14.32 24.44 -7.04
C GLN A 392 -14.20 25.84 -7.65
N MET A 393 -13.36 26.67 -7.05
CA MET A 393 -13.02 28.01 -7.50
C MET A 393 -11.58 28.30 -7.10
N HIS A 394 -10.91 29.13 -7.91
CA HIS A 394 -9.56 29.64 -7.62
C HIS A 394 -9.58 31.17 -7.64
N HIS A 395 -8.88 31.82 -6.72
CA HIS A 395 -8.86 33.29 -6.66
C HIS A 395 -7.83 33.91 -7.61
N HIS A 396 -6.71 33.23 -7.85
CA HIS A 396 -5.52 33.84 -8.45
C HIS A 396 -5.09 33.26 -9.79
N ARG A 397 -5.79 32.25 -10.29
CA ARG A 397 -5.48 31.59 -11.57
C ARG A 397 -6.68 31.49 -12.49
N TYR A 398 -6.36 31.55 -13.78
CA TYR A 398 -7.23 31.26 -14.89
C TYR A 398 -6.93 29.86 -15.40
N GLU A 399 -7.91 29.20 -16.00
CA GLU A 399 -7.71 27.87 -16.56
C GLU A 399 -8.22 27.82 -18.00
N HIS A 400 -7.44 27.18 -18.87
CA HIS A 400 -7.85 26.81 -20.22
C HIS A 400 -7.90 25.30 -20.31
N TRP A 401 -9.08 24.78 -20.63
CA TRP A 401 -9.32 23.36 -20.73
C TRP A 401 -9.53 22.98 -22.18
N VAL A 402 -8.77 22.01 -22.68
CA VAL A 402 -8.90 21.45 -24.04
C VAL A 402 -9.19 19.96 -23.94
N VAL A 403 -10.31 19.52 -24.51
CA VAL A 403 -10.68 18.10 -24.54
C VAL A 403 -9.83 17.39 -25.60
N VAL A 404 -9.04 16.41 -25.16
CA VAL A 404 -8.22 15.57 -26.04
C VAL A 404 -9.01 14.36 -26.51
N LYS A 405 -9.81 13.77 -25.63
CA LYS A 405 -10.53 12.52 -25.88
C LYS A 405 -11.83 12.46 -25.09
N GLY A 406 -12.90 11.97 -25.71
CA GLY A 406 -14.21 11.81 -25.07
C GLY A 406 -15.02 13.11 -25.00
N THR A 407 -15.94 13.17 -24.04
CA THR A 407 -16.89 14.28 -23.87
C THR A 407 -16.76 14.84 -22.46
N ALA A 408 -16.59 16.15 -22.33
CA ALA A 408 -16.59 16.84 -21.04
C ALA A 408 -17.91 17.57 -20.84
N LYS A 409 -18.46 17.44 -19.63
CA LYS A 409 -19.52 18.31 -19.14
C LYS A 409 -18.90 19.29 -18.15
N VAL A 410 -18.90 20.58 -18.48
CA VAL A 410 -18.24 21.63 -17.72
C VAL A 410 -19.27 22.59 -17.13
N VAL A 411 -19.20 22.79 -15.82
CA VAL A 411 -19.84 23.94 -15.16
C VAL A 411 -18.84 25.09 -15.16
N ASN A 412 -19.26 26.29 -15.59
CA ASN A 412 -18.46 27.52 -15.55
C ASN A 412 -19.37 28.71 -15.19
N GLY A 413 -19.32 29.13 -13.93
CA GLY A 413 -20.31 30.04 -13.36
C GLY A 413 -21.69 29.40 -13.38
N ASP A 414 -22.65 30.08 -14.01
CA ASP A 414 -24.04 29.60 -14.15
C ASP A 414 -24.27 28.77 -15.42
N ALA A 415 -23.25 28.62 -16.27
CA ALA A 415 -23.35 27.89 -17.53
C ALA A 415 -22.94 26.42 -17.36
N GLU A 416 -23.69 25.53 -18.01
CA GLU A 416 -23.35 24.13 -18.18
C GLU A 416 -23.09 23.88 -19.67
N ILE A 417 -21.88 23.41 -20.00
CA ILE A 417 -21.36 23.33 -21.37
C ILE A 417 -20.92 21.89 -21.64
N LEU A 418 -21.37 21.31 -22.75
CA LEU A 418 -20.81 20.08 -23.28
C LEU A 418 -19.69 20.42 -24.27
N LEU A 419 -18.52 19.82 -24.08
CA LEU A 419 -17.36 19.93 -24.95
C LEU A 419 -16.99 18.56 -25.50
N TYR A 420 -16.71 18.51 -26.78
CA TYR A 420 -16.21 17.33 -27.51
C TYR A 420 -14.72 17.47 -27.80
N GLU A 421 -14.11 16.44 -28.36
CA GLU A 421 -12.70 16.43 -28.76
C GLU A 421 -12.32 17.67 -29.58
N ASN A 422 -11.15 18.22 -29.28
CA ASN A 422 -10.59 19.44 -29.86
C ASN A 422 -11.39 20.73 -29.57
N GLN A 423 -12.37 20.68 -28.66
CA GLN A 423 -13.04 21.88 -28.14
C GLN A 423 -12.43 22.31 -26.81
N SER A 424 -12.62 23.60 -26.48
CA SER A 424 -12.02 24.20 -25.30
C SER A 424 -12.94 25.17 -24.57
N VAL A 425 -12.66 25.38 -23.29
CA VAL A 425 -13.30 26.42 -22.47
C VAL A 425 -12.26 27.20 -21.68
N TYR A 426 -12.52 28.50 -21.52
CA TYR A 426 -11.78 29.38 -20.62
C TYR A 426 -12.55 29.55 -19.32
N ILE A 427 -11.87 29.38 -18.20
CA ILE A 427 -12.40 29.54 -16.85
C ILE A 427 -11.74 30.76 -16.21
N PRO A 428 -12.49 31.86 -16.03
CA PRO A 428 -12.00 33.04 -15.32
C PRO A 428 -11.66 32.75 -13.85
N ALA A 429 -10.67 33.47 -13.31
CA ALA A 429 -10.43 33.50 -11.88
C ALA A 429 -11.68 33.99 -11.13
N GLY A 430 -11.97 33.38 -9.98
CA GLY A 430 -13.16 33.64 -9.16
C GLY A 430 -14.44 32.94 -9.64
N ASN A 431 -14.44 32.28 -10.81
CA ASN A 431 -15.59 31.51 -11.24
C ASN A 431 -15.61 30.12 -10.60
N ARG A 432 -16.80 29.72 -10.14
CA ARG A 432 -17.08 28.33 -9.77
C ARG A 432 -17.10 27.47 -11.02
N HIS A 433 -16.41 26.34 -10.97
CA HIS A 433 -16.33 25.43 -12.10
C HIS A 433 -16.21 23.96 -11.66
N ARG A 434 -16.62 23.05 -12.54
CA ARG A 434 -16.59 21.60 -12.33
C ARG A 434 -16.41 20.89 -13.66
N LEU A 435 -15.59 19.84 -13.66
CA LEU A 435 -15.44 18.91 -14.77
C LEU A 435 -16.16 17.59 -14.46
N GLU A 436 -16.96 17.10 -15.38
CA GLU A 436 -17.65 15.80 -15.32
C GLU A 436 -17.44 15.03 -16.62
N ASN A 437 -17.27 13.72 -16.52
CA ASN A 437 -17.30 12.81 -17.66
C ASN A 437 -18.67 12.11 -17.73
N PRO A 438 -19.62 12.61 -18.54
CA PRO A 438 -20.92 11.96 -18.72
C PRO A 438 -20.85 10.73 -19.65
N GLY A 439 -19.68 10.44 -20.23
CA GLY A 439 -19.48 9.39 -21.20
C GLY A 439 -19.25 8.01 -20.59
N VAL A 440 -19.02 7.04 -21.49
CA VAL A 440 -18.73 5.63 -21.17
C VAL A 440 -17.28 5.24 -21.43
N ILE A 441 -16.45 6.19 -21.86
CA ILE A 441 -15.00 6.05 -22.03
C ILE A 441 -14.27 7.09 -21.18
N PRO A 442 -12.99 6.88 -20.80
CA PRO A 442 -12.22 7.89 -20.10
C PRO A 442 -12.16 9.21 -20.88
N LEU A 443 -12.44 10.30 -20.19
CA LEU A 443 -12.28 11.68 -20.67
C LEU A 443 -10.84 12.10 -20.41
N GLU A 444 -10.15 12.63 -21.42
CA GLU A 444 -8.81 13.21 -21.28
C GLU A 444 -8.81 14.68 -21.67
N LEU A 445 -8.19 15.49 -20.83
CA LEU A 445 -8.19 16.96 -20.86
C LEU A 445 -6.76 17.46 -20.68
N ILE A 446 -6.35 18.47 -21.46
CA ILE A 446 -5.22 19.33 -21.12
C ILE A 446 -5.74 20.59 -20.44
N GLU A 447 -5.31 20.78 -19.19
CA GLU A 447 -5.54 21.98 -18.41
C GLU A 447 -4.28 22.83 -18.42
N VAL A 448 -4.40 24.08 -18.88
CA VAL A 448 -3.37 25.11 -18.76
C VAL A 448 -3.82 26.11 -17.71
N GLN A 449 -3.16 26.10 -16.56
CA GLN A 449 -3.37 27.06 -15.49
C GLN A 449 -2.42 28.25 -15.69
N ILE A 450 -2.91 29.48 -15.63
CA ILE A 450 -2.11 30.70 -15.78
C ILE A 450 -2.44 31.65 -14.63
N GLY A 451 -1.43 32.19 -13.94
CA GLY A 451 -1.69 33.05 -12.78
C GLY A 451 -0.43 33.56 -12.10
N SER A 452 -0.62 34.43 -11.10
CA SER A 452 0.46 34.85 -10.19
C SER A 452 0.70 33.86 -9.06
N TYR A 453 -0.25 32.95 -8.82
CA TYR A 453 -0.18 31.91 -7.81
C TYR A 453 -0.91 30.66 -8.30
N LEU A 454 -0.25 29.50 -8.22
CA LEU A 454 -0.74 28.23 -8.78
C LEU A 454 -0.82 27.11 -7.72
N GLY A 455 -0.65 27.45 -6.44
CA GLY A 455 -0.73 26.49 -5.34
C GLY A 455 -2.11 25.82 -5.23
N GLU A 456 -2.14 24.59 -4.72
CA GLU A 456 -3.40 23.86 -4.49
C GLU A 456 -4.21 24.41 -3.30
N ASP A 457 -3.63 25.27 -2.47
CA ASP A 457 -4.28 25.99 -1.37
C ASP A 457 -5.13 27.17 -1.85
N ASP A 458 -5.01 27.59 -3.13
CA ASP A 458 -5.93 28.55 -3.75
C ASP A 458 -7.30 27.93 -4.10
N ILE A 459 -7.49 26.63 -3.84
CA ILE A 459 -8.68 25.88 -4.23
C ILE A 459 -9.76 25.96 -3.13
N VAL A 460 -10.85 26.67 -3.42
CA VAL A 460 -12.06 26.66 -2.58
C VAL A 460 -13.06 25.62 -3.10
N ARG A 461 -13.45 24.67 -2.25
CA ARG A 461 -14.38 23.57 -2.62
C ARG A 461 -15.77 23.78 -2.01
N PHE A 462 -16.82 23.64 -2.81
CA PHE A 462 -18.22 23.90 -2.40
C PHE A 462 -19.06 22.62 -2.26
N ASP A 463 -19.04 21.73 -3.25
CA ASP A 463 -19.55 20.36 -3.09
C ASP A 463 -18.45 19.36 -3.45
N ASP A 464 -17.78 18.84 -2.41
CA ASP A 464 -16.88 17.72 -2.53
C ASP A 464 -17.58 16.42 -2.15
N ILE A 465 -18.06 15.71 -3.17
CA ILE A 465 -18.67 14.38 -3.02
C ILE A 465 -17.69 13.31 -2.54
N TYR A 466 -16.38 13.64 -2.45
CA TYR A 466 -15.34 12.72 -2.00
C TYR A 466 -14.85 13.03 -0.59
N GLY A 467 -15.45 13.96 0.14
CA GLY A 467 -15.18 14.19 1.57
C GLY A 467 -13.75 14.68 1.89
N ARG A 468 -13.11 15.48 1.03
CA ARG A 468 -11.84 16.16 1.33
C ARG A 468 -12.15 17.55 1.91
N HIS A 469 -12.67 17.57 3.13
CA HIS A 469 -12.78 18.81 3.89
C HIS A 469 -11.44 19.07 4.60
N GLY A 470 -10.75 20.16 4.22
CA GLY A 470 -9.59 20.69 4.97
C GLY A 470 -8.21 20.12 4.63
N SER A 471 -7.90 19.91 3.35
CA SER A 471 -6.51 19.77 2.87
C SER A 471 -5.95 21.10 2.39
#